data_AF-A0A1K0GDX4-F1
#
_entry.id   AF-A0A1K0GDX4-F1
#
_cell.length_a   1.000
_cell.length_b   1.000
_cell.length_c   1.000
_cell.angle_alpha   90.00
_cell.angle_beta   90.00
_cell.angle_gamma   90.00
#
_symmetry.space_group_name_H-M   'P 1'
#
loop_
_entity.id
_entity.type
_entity.pdbx_description
1 polymer ?
#
loop_
_entity_poly.entity_id
_entity_poly.type
_entity_poly.pdbx_seq_one_letter_code
_entity_poly.pdbx_strand_id
1 'polypeptide(L)'
;MATNGKPANIYVLRQAGTFKCCYVCHKSSRHVLVSQSIPTLDFIYVCHAHLADRHFANKLSEPASSSSTTSTAGGGGVGGGGGGGGGASGERLPDKVSQSEIDKIKAEYEARLKAKEKESKPFSAMSVAGSVFSTVTSTVSGLASTAISSIATEAPPLATAASAAPTSAESLAKQHPLHATYSLHREFYAARVREWNKKMVKKKASELNMPPAPKNALP
;
A
#
# COMPACT_ATOMS: atom_id res chain seq x y z
N MET A 1 18.68 -0.06 0.71
CA MET A 1 18.46 1.09 1.61
C MET A 1 17.28 0.77 2.52
N ALA A 2 17.49 0.64 3.84
CA ALA A 2 16.40 0.34 4.77
C ALA A 2 15.77 1.64 5.27
N THR A 3 14.52 1.92 4.86
CA THR A 3 13.79 3.13 5.24
C THR A 3 13.28 3.05 6.67
N ASN A 4 14.16 3.39 7.62
CA ASN A 4 13.81 3.96 8.94
C ASN A 4 12.59 3.34 9.66
N GLY A 5 12.58 2.01 9.84
CA GLY A 5 11.65 1.23 10.69
C GLY A 5 10.16 1.21 10.30
N LYS A 6 9.72 2.09 9.41
CA LYS A 6 8.31 2.30 9.05
C LYS A 6 7.99 1.53 7.75
N PRO A 7 6.83 0.87 7.63
CA PRO A 7 6.48 0.17 6.39
C PRO A 7 6.44 1.17 5.24
N ALA A 8 7.06 0.79 4.12
CA ALA A 8 7.00 1.51 2.85
C ALA A 8 6.05 0.79 1.88
N ASN A 9 5.36 1.55 1.02
CA ASN A 9 4.40 1.01 0.06
C ASN A 9 5.06 0.40 -1.19
N ILE A 10 6.08 -0.44 -0.98
CA ILE A 10 6.84 -1.09 -2.05
C ILE A 10 6.99 -2.57 -1.68
N TYR A 11 6.42 -3.42 -2.53
CA TYR A 11 6.26 -4.86 -2.31
C TYR A 11 6.84 -5.63 -3.49
N VAL A 12 7.52 -6.74 -3.22
CA VAL A 12 8.06 -7.64 -4.25
C VAL A 12 7.22 -8.92 -4.29
N LEU A 13 6.80 -9.30 -5.49
CA LEU A 13 6.10 -10.57 -5.72
C LEU A 13 7.07 -11.75 -5.62
N ARG A 14 6.74 -12.71 -4.77
CA ARG A 14 7.48 -13.97 -4.62
C ARG A 14 6.52 -15.15 -4.67
N GLN A 15 7.05 -16.32 -4.99
CA GLN A 15 6.36 -17.59 -4.89
C GLN A 15 6.67 -18.23 -3.54
N ALA A 16 5.63 -18.70 -2.83
CA ALA A 16 5.74 -19.38 -1.55
C ALA A 16 5.86 -20.90 -1.73
N GLY A 17 6.52 -21.57 -0.78
CA GLY A 17 6.57 -23.03 -0.75
C GLY A 17 5.18 -23.65 -0.57
N THR A 18 4.41 -23.12 0.39
CA THR A 18 3.07 -23.56 0.76
C THR A 18 1.97 -22.67 0.16
N PHE A 19 0.80 -23.25 -0.06
CA PHE A 19 -0.39 -22.50 -0.46
C PHE A 19 -1.08 -21.89 0.77
N LYS A 20 -1.55 -20.65 0.65
CA LYS A 20 -2.31 -19.97 1.70
C LYS A 20 -3.42 -19.09 1.10
N CYS A 21 -4.45 -18.82 1.89
CA CYS A 21 -5.61 -18.03 1.47
C CYS A 21 -5.19 -16.62 1.03
N CYS A 22 -5.67 -16.18 -0.13
CA CYS A 22 -5.51 -14.82 -0.63
C CYS A 22 -6.19 -13.82 0.33
N TYR A 23 -5.54 -12.71 0.63
CA TYR A 23 -6.03 -11.66 1.52
C TYR A 23 -7.39 -11.04 1.11
N VAL A 24 -7.80 -11.17 -0.17
CA VAL A 24 -8.99 -10.50 -0.71
C VAL A 24 -10.17 -11.47 -0.93
N CYS A 25 -10.01 -12.60 -1.63
CA CYS A 25 -11.09 -13.61 -1.82
C CYS A 25 -10.96 -14.87 -0.97
N HIS A 26 -9.92 -14.98 -0.15
CA HIS A 26 -9.63 -16.16 0.69
C HIS A 26 -9.41 -17.49 -0.07
N LYS A 27 -9.49 -17.51 -1.42
CA LYS A 27 -9.09 -18.66 -2.26
C LYS A 27 -7.59 -18.96 -2.09
N SER A 28 -7.20 -20.22 -2.19
CA SER A 28 -5.81 -20.65 -2.09
C SER A 28 -4.93 -20.00 -3.17
N SER A 29 -3.77 -19.47 -2.77
CA SER A 29 -2.76 -18.93 -3.67
C SER A 29 -1.35 -19.33 -3.22
N ARG A 30 -0.43 -19.37 -4.17
CA ARG A 30 1.00 -19.60 -3.94
C ARG A 30 1.83 -18.31 -3.99
N HIS A 31 1.21 -17.16 -4.27
CA HIS A 31 1.92 -15.90 -4.44
C HIS A 31 1.82 -15.03 -3.18
N VAL A 32 2.94 -14.40 -2.83
CA VAL A 32 3.09 -13.54 -1.67
C VAL A 32 3.75 -12.22 -2.09
N LEU A 33 3.13 -11.11 -1.70
CA LEU A 33 3.74 -9.78 -1.77
C LEU A 33 4.48 -9.55 -0.45
N VAL A 34 5.78 -9.28 -0.54
CA VAL A 34 6.66 -9.05 0.62
C VAL A 34 7.15 -7.61 0.61
N SER A 35 6.96 -6.85 1.68
CA SER A 35 7.44 -5.47 1.76
C SER A 35 8.96 -5.43 1.66
N GLN A 36 9.50 -4.53 0.83
CA GLN A 36 10.94 -4.30 0.75
C GLN A 36 11.51 -3.72 2.06
N SER A 37 10.70 -2.97 2.80
CA SER A 37 11.12 -2.28 4.03
C SER A 37 11.20 -3.20 5.26
N ILE A 38 10.23 -4.12 5.41
CA ILE A 38 10.11 -4.97 6.61
C ILE A 38 9.61 -6.39 6.22
N PRO A 39 10.43 -7.17 5.48
CA PRO A 39 9.98 -8.42 4.85
C PRO A 39 9.51 -9.50 5.83
N THR A 40 9.99 -9.47 7.07
CA THR A 40 9.64 -10.46 8.13
C THR A 40 8.34 -10.14 8.87
N LEU A 41 7.90 -8.86 8.88
CA LEU A 41 6.68 -8.43 9.60
C LEU A 41 5.53 -8.07 8.65
N ASP A 42 5.84 -7.68 7.41
CA ASP A 42 4.90 -7.19 6.41
C ASP A 42 4.98 -7.99 5.11
N PHE A 43 4.26 -9.12 5.07
CA PHE A 43 3.94 -9.89 3.86
C PHE A 43 2.43 -10.20 3.79
N ILE A 44 1.87 -10.34 2.59
CA ILE A 44 0.47 -10.73 2.34
C ILE A 44 0.37 -11.72 1.18
N TYR A 45 -0.54 -12.70 1.28
CA TYR A 45 -0.81 -13.67 0.21
C TYR A 45 -1.87 -13.11 -0.75
N VAL A 46 -1.64 -13.24 -2.05
CA VAL A 46 -2.50 -12.66 -3.10
C VAL A 46 -2.63 -13.65 -4.26
N CYS A 47 -3.79 -13.74 -4.91
CA CYS A 47 -3.92 -14.48 -6.17
C CYS A 47 -3.70 -13.53 -7.37
N HIS A 48 -3.27 -14.06 -8.52
CA HIS A 48 -3.02 -13.24 -9.71
C HIS A 48 -4.26 -12.42 -10.15
N ALA A 49 -5.47 -12.93 -9.94
CA ALA A 49 -6.71 -12.21 -10.30
C ALA A 49 -6.83 -10.86 -9.57
N HIS A 50 -6.44 -10.78 -8.29
CA HIS A 50 -6.39 -9.50 -7.57
C HIS A 50 -5.11 -8.72 -7.81
N LEU A 51 -4.02 -9.38 -8.20
CA LEU A 51 -2.80 -8.67 -8.58
C LEU A 51 -2.97 -7.91 -9.91
N ALA A 52 -3.89 -8.36 -10.76
CA ALA A 52 -4.32 -7.67 -11.97
C ALA A 52 -5.35 -6.54 -11.72
N ASP A 53 -5.96 -6.48 -10.52
CA ASP A 53 -6.92 -5.44 -10.17
C ASP A 53 -6.21 -4.13 -9.78
N ARG A 54 -6.52 -3.08 -10.55
CA ARG A 54 -6.01 -1.71 -10.35
C ARG A 54 -6.41 -1.11 -8.99
N HIS A 55 -7.49 -1.58 -8.37
CA HIS A 55 -7.92 -1.12 -7.05
C HIS A 55 -7.23 -1.86 -5.90
N PHE A 56 -6.49 -2.94 -6.18
CA PHE A 56 -5.71 -3.67 -5.19
C PHE A 56 -4.23 -3.26 -5.19
N ALA A 57 -3.57 -3.38 -6.34
CA ALA A 57 -2.14 -3.09 -6.47
C ALA A 57 -1.79 -2.54 -7.86
N ASN A 58 -0.80 -1.65 -7.92
CA ASN A 58 -0.24 -1.16 -9.18
C ASN A 58 1.18 -1.70 -9.35
N LYS A 59 1.51 -2.18 -10.56
CA LYS A 59 2.86 -2.68 -10.89
C LYS A 59 3.79 -1.49 -11.04
N LEU A 60 4.85 -1.44 -10.23
CA LEU A 60 5.93 -0.50 -10.44
C LEU A 60 6.87 -1.08 -11.48
N SER A 61 7.17 -0.30 -12.52
CA SER A 61 8.36 -0.53 -13.33
C SER A 61 9.56 -0.62 -12.41
N GLU A 62 10.39 -1.63 -12.63
CA GLU A 62 11.59 -1.87 -11.83
C GLU A 62 12.50 -0.64 -11.90
N PRO A 63 13.05 -0.14 -10.78
CA PRO A 63 13.99 0.98 -10.79
C PRO A 63 15.35 0.51 -11.30
N ALA A 64 15.41 0.21 -12.61
CA ALA A 64 16.63 0.45 -13.37
C ALA A 64 17.02 1.92 -13.16
N SER A 65 18.29 2.15 -12.84
CA SER A 65 18.83 3.49 -12.63
C SER A 65 18.42 4.42 -13.78
N SER A 66 17.56 5.40 -13.47
CA SER A 66 17.20 6.53 -14.33
C SER A 66 16.91 6.20 -15.80
N SER A 67 15.73 5.65 -16.10
CA SER A 67 15.16 5.68 -17.46
C SER A 67 13.65 5.94 -17.45
N SER A 68 13.30 7.22 -17.30
CA SER A 68 11.94 7.72 -17.51
C SER A 68 11.63 7.83 -19.00
N THR A 69 10.96 6.82 -19.57
CA THR A 69 10.32 6.94 -20.89
C THR A 69 8.80 6.94 -20.70
N THR A 70 8.23 8.14 -20.76
CA THR A 70 6.80 8.39 -20.64
C THR A 70 6.06 7.85 -21.87
N SER A 71 5.28 6.78 -21.71
CA SER A 71 4.35 6.29 -22.74
C SER A 71 2.94 6.75 -22.43
N THR A 72 2.46 7.81 -23.08
CA THR A 72 1.06 8.23 -23.03
C THR A 72 0.55 8.57 -24.43
N ALA A 73 -0.58 7.93 -24.78
CA ALA A 73 -1.50 8.24 -25.87
C ALA A 73 -0.95 8.32 -27.31
N GLY A 74 -1.40 7.38 -28.15
CA GLY A 74 -1.55 7.66 -29.58
C GLY A 74 -2.80 8.53 -29.82
N GLY A 75 -2.73 9.38 -30.85
CA GLY A 75 -3.86 10.21 -31.27
C GLY A 75 -3.50 11.26 -32.31
N GLY A 76 -3.66 10.93 -33.60
CA GLY A 76 -3.76 11.88 -34.72
C GLY A 76 -2.49 12.66 -35.09
N GLY A 77 -1.89 12.35 -36.23
CA GLY A 77 -0.96 13.29 -36.90
C GLY A 77 -1.70 14.19 -37.90
N VAL A 78 -1.06 15.27 -38.37
CA VAL A 78 -0.94 15.70 -39.79
C VAL A 78 0.12 16.83 -39.89
N GLY A 79 1.10 16.68 -40.79
CA GLY A 79 1.58 17.79 -41.65
C GLY A 79 2.78 18.66 -41.22
N GLY A 80 3.83 18.65 -42.07
CA GLY A 80 4.83 19.72 -42.25
C GLY A 80 6.04 19.70 -41.31
N GLY A 81 7.29 19.96 -41.75
CA GLY A 81 7.77 20.21 -43.11
C GLY A 81 9.01 21.13 -43.11
N GLY A 82 10.18 20.62 -43.53
CA GLY A 82 11.45 21.37 -43.63
C GLY A 82 12.27 21.44 -42.32
N GLY A 83 13.61 21.54 -42.34
CA GLY A 83 14.55 21.48 -43.48
C GLY A 83 15.88 22.18 -43.17
N GLY A 84 17.00 21.45 -43.23
CA GLY A 84 18.37 21.96 -42.98
C GLY A 84 18.68 22.26 -41.50
N GLY A 85 19.93 22.30 -41.05
CA GLY A 85 21.24 22.07 -41.69
C GLY A 85 22.34 22.19 -40.61
N GLY A 86 23.50 21.56 -40.81
CA GLY A 86 24.46 21.26 -39.73
C GLY A 86 25.11 22.45 -38.98
N GLY A 87 25.71 22.15 -37.82
CA GLY A 87 26.48 23.13 -37.04
C GLY A 87 26.86 22.63 -35.65
N ALA A 88 28.15 22.51 -35.38
CA ALA A 88 28.76 21.92 -34.18
C ALA A 88 28.60 22.71 -32.86
N SER A 89 29.22 22.16 -31.81
CA SER A 89 29.42 22.68 -30.43
C SER A 89 28.33 22.35 -29.40
N GLY A 90 28.77 22.19 -28.14
CA GLY A 90 27.97 21.66 -27.04
C GLY A 90 27.26 22.71 -26.20
N GLU A 91 26.82 22.28 -25.01
CA GLU A 91 25.86 22.96 -24.12
C GLU A 91 24.42 23.06 -24.66
N ARG A 92 23.46 22.54 -23.87
CA ARG A 92 22.54 23.37 -23.08
C ARG A 92 21.49 22.48 -22.40
N LEU A 93 21.56 22.38 -21.06
CA LEU A 93 20.47 21.78 -20.28
C LEU A 93 19.23 22.70 -20.35
N PRO A 94 18.00 22.17 -20.25
CA PRO A 94 16.79 22.98 -20.36
C PRO A 94 16.54 23.85 -19.12
N ASP A 95 16.85 25.14 -19.23
CA ASP A 95 16.37 26.23 -18.37
C ASP A 95 14.83 26.30 -18.35
N LYS A 96 14.14 25.61 -17.43
CA LYS A 96 12.67 25.76 -17.21
C LYS A 96 12.22 25.71 -15.74
N VAL A 97 13.04 26.23 -14.83
CA VAL A 97 12.53 26.93 -13.64
C VAL A 97 13.31 28.24 -13.57
N SER A 98 12.65 29.36 -13.84
CA SER A 98 13.33 30.65 -13.79
C SER A 98 13.70 30.99 -12.35
N GLN A 99 14.89 31.55 -12.10
CA GLN A 99 15.37 31.83 -10.74
C GLN A 99 14.38 32.70 -9.93
N SER A 100 13.68 33.61 -10.61
CA SER A 100 12.63 34.47 -10.06
C SER A 100 11.37 33.72 -9.59
N GLU A 101 11.16 32.48 -10.01
CA GLU A 101 10.09 31.60 -9.58
C GLU A 101 10.48 30.86 -8.30
N ILE A 102 11.76 30.45 -8.19
CA ILE A 102 12.37 29.88 -6.97
C ILE A 102 12.31 30.90 -5.83
N ASP A 103 12.66 32.15 -6.10
CA ASP A 103 12.66 33.22 -5.09
C ASP A 103 11.24 33.55 -4.60
N LYS A 104 10.24 33.53 -5.49
CA LYS A 104 8.81 33.68 -5.11
C LYS A 104 8.33 32.54 -4.22
N ILE A 105 8.60 31.28 -4.61
CA ILE A 105 8.22 30.10 -3.84
C ILE A 105 8.85 30.13 -2.44
N LYS A 106 10.12 30.55 -2.34
CA LYS A 106 10.83 30.66 -1.07
C LYS A 106 10.25 31.76 -0.18
N ALA A 107 9.96 32.93 -0.74
CA ALA A 107 9.33 34.03 -0.01
C ALA A 107 7.92 33.67 0.51
N GLU A 108 7.10 33.00 -0.32
CA GLU A 108 5.76 32.54 0.10
C GLU A 108 5.86 31.51 1.26
N TYR A 109 6.83 30.60 1.19
CA TYR A 109 7.02 29.59 2.23
C TYR A 109 7.48 30.19 3.58
N GLU A 110 8.42 31.13 3.55
CA GLU A 110 8.86 31.85 4.76
C GLU A 110 7.75 32.73 5.35
N ALA A 111 6.90 33.34 4.52
CA ALA A 111 5.71 34.06 4.97
C ALA A 111 4.69 33.11 5.62
N ARG A 112 4.42 31.93 5.03
CA ARG A 112 3.52 30.92 5.61
C ARG A 112 4.05 30.31 6.91
N LEU A 113 5.36 30.22 7.10
CA LEU A 113 5.96 29.84 8.39
C LEU A 113 5.75 30.93 9.45
N LYS A 114 6.08 32.19 9.14
CA LYS A 114 5.90 33.32 10.06
C LYS A 114 4.43 33.59 10.42
N ALA A 115 3.50 33.28 9.52
CA ALA A 115 2.07 33.30 9.81
C ALA A 115 1.66 32.21 10.80
N LYS A 116 2.05 30.94 10.57
CA LYS A 116 1.75 29.82 11.47
C LYS A 116 2.34 29.97 12.86
N GLU A 117 3.54 30.55 12.99
CA GLU A 117 4.14 30.81 14.30
C GLU A 117 3.31 31.83 15.10
N LYS A 118 2.83 32.90 14.47
CA LYS A 118 1.96 33.90 15.11
C LYS A 118 0.56 33.38 15.43
N GLU A 119 -0.01 32.52 14.58
CA GLU A 119 -1.30 31.88 14.83
C GLU A 119 -1.25 30.92 16.05
N SER A 120 -0.07 30.37 16.37
CA SER A 120 0.12 29.46 17.51
C SER A 120 0.17 30.13 18.90
N LYS A 121 0.10 31.47 18.97
CA LYS A 121 0.09 32.27 20.22
C LYS A 121 -0.80 33.50 20.02
N PRO A 122 -2.12 33.40 20.29
CA PRO A 122 -2.56 33.62 21.67
C PRO A 122 -3.85 32.86 22.08
N PHE A 123 -3.71 31.74 22.79
CA PHE A 123 -4.80 31.22 23.64
C PHE A 123 -4.24 30.51 24.89
N SER A 124 -3.50 31.26 25.70
CA SER A 124 -2.91 30.79 26.97
C SER A 124 -3.25 31.75 28.12
N ALA A 125 -4.51 32.16 28.22
CA ALA A 125 -5.06 32.88 29.37
C ALA A 125 -6.61 32.90 29.37
N MET A 126 -7.27 31.78 29.74
CA MET A 126 -8.45 31.76 30.64
C MET A 126 -9.12 30.38 30.75
N SER A 127 -9.84 30.20 31.86
CA SER A 127 -10.82 29.14 32.16
C SER A 127 -10.30 27.72 32.42
N VAL A 128 -9.85 27.53 33.66
CA VAL A 128 -10.17 26.32 34.43
C VAL A 128 -11.68 26.29 34.68
N ALA A 129 -12.41 25.36 34.05
CA ALA A 129 -13.75 24.92 34.44
C ALA A 129 -13.96 23.49 33.91
N GLY A 130 -14.47 22.60 34.76
CA GLY A 130 -14.44 21.16 34.48
C GLY A 130 -15.47 20.68 33.45
N SER A 131 -15.15 19.59 32.76
CA SER A 131 -16.16 18.68 32.22
C SER A 131 -15.74 17.24 32.49
N VAL A 132 -16.50 16.61 33.37
CA VAL A 132 -16.40 15.21 33.79
C VAL A 132 -17.42 14.38 33.01
N PHE A 133 -17.06 13.13 32.70
CA PHE A 133 -17.91 12.09 32.10
C PHE A 133 -18.46 12.31 30.68
N SER A 134 -18.06 11.41 29.78
CA SER A 134 -18.97 10.81 28.79
C SER A 134 -18.53 9.39 28.48
N THR A 135 -19.05 8.46 29.29
CA THR A 135 -18.89 7.01 29.15
C THR A 135 -20.07 6.46 28.37
N VAL A 136 -19.85 5.94 27.16
CA VAL A 136 -20.79 5.11 26.39
C VAL A 136 -19.93 4.07 25.65
N THR A 137 -19.62 2.89 26.17
CA THR A 137 -20.47 1.68 26.33
C THR A 137 -21.48 1.43 25.22
N SER A 138 -21.07 0.66 24.22
CA SER A 138 -21.96 -0.05 23.29
C SER A 138 -21.49 -1.49 23.08
N THR A 139 -21.87 -2.37 24.00
CA THR A 139 -21.85 -3.83 23.82
C THR A 139 -23.21 -4.29 23.32
N VAL A 140 -23.27 -4.99 22.18
CA VAL A 140 -24.40 -5.88 21.86
C VAL A 140 -23.87 -7.16 21.21
N SER A 141 -24.34 -8.29 21.71
CA SER A 141 -24.01 -9.65 21.26
C SER A 141 -24.91 -10.10 20.10
N GLY A 142 -24.43 -11.07 19.32
CA GLY A 142 -25.23 -11.84 18.36
C GLY A 142 -24.42 -13.03 17.87
N LEU A 143 -24.41 -14.14 18.62
CA LEU A 143 -25.34 -15.28 18.50
C LEU A 143 -24.90 -16.30 17.44
N ALA A 144 -24.71 -17.53 17.91
CA ALA A 144 -24.27 -18.67 17.11
C ALA A 144 -25.41 -19.25 16.26
N SER A 145 -25.05 -20.01 15.23
CA SER A 145 -25.97 -20.96 14.60
C SER A 145 -25.21 -22.21 14.16
N THR A 146 -25.67 -23.35 14.66
CA THR A 146 -25.16 -24.70 14.41
C THR A 146 -26.10 -25.46 13.47
N ALA A 147 -25.54 -26.03 12.39
CA ALA A 147 -26.03 -27.20 11.62
C ALA A 147 -24.95 -27.44 10.55
N ILE A 148 -24.21 -28.54 10.47
CA ILE A 148 -24.55 -29.97 10.51
C ILE A 148 -25.63 -30.35 9.49
N SER A 149 -25.21 -30.86 8.33
CA SER A 149 -26.02 -31.71 7.46
C SER A 149 -25.12 -32.58 6.56
N SER A 150 -25.43 -33.87 6.56
CA SER A 150 -24.99 -34.90 5.59
C SER A 150 -26.17 -35.23 4.65
N ILE A 151 -26.11 -36.10 3.63
CA ILE A 151 -25.16 -37.16 3.26
C ILE A 151 -25.12 -37.21 1.71
N ALA A 152 -23.97 -37.46 1.08
CA ALA A 152 -23.94 -38.02 -0.28
C ALA A 152 -22.60 -38.70 -0.63
N THR A 153 -22.63 -40.03 -0.66
CA THR A 153 -21.62 -40.87 -1.33
C THR A 153 -22.14 -41.20 -2.72
N GLU A 154 -21.45 -40.81 -3.79
CA GLU A 154 -21.53 -41.55 -5.07
C GLU A 154 -20.32 -41.28 -5.98
N ALA A 155 -19.88 -42.33 -6.67
CA ALA A 155 -18.88 -42.33 -7.73
C ALA A 155 -18.97 -43.68 -8.49
N PRO A 156 -18.47 -43.80 -9.73
CA PRO A 156 -18.24 -42.80 -10.78
C PRO A 156 -19.02 -43.16 -12.08
N PRO A 157 -18.78 -42.46 -13.20
CA PRO A 157 -18.45 -43.22 -14.40
C PRO A 157 -17.20 -42.73 -15.14
N LEU A 158 -16.50 -43.68 -15.77
CA LEU A 158 -15.42 -43.44 -16.74
C LEU A 158 -15.99 -43.08 -18.13
N ALA A 159 -15.35 -42.13 -18.81
CA ALA A 159 -15.12 -42.02 -20.28
C ALA A 159 -15.10 -40.54 -20.74
N THR A 160 -14.36 -40.09 -21.77
CA THR A 160 -13.13 -40.50 -22.46
C THR A 160 -12.63 -39.26 -23.26
N ALA A 161 -11.32 -39.12 -23.46
CA ALA A 161 -10.64 -38.24 -24.46
C ALA A 161 -10.85 -36.70 -24.45
N ALA A 162 -9.79 -36.01 -24.02
CA ALA A 162 -9.07 -34.93 -24.70
C ALA A 162 -9.80 -33.92 -25.63
N SER A 163 -9.73 -32.63 -25.25
CA SER A 163 -9.25 -31.55 -26.12
C SER A 163 -8.71 -30.37 -25.29
N ALA A 164 -7.81 -29.55 -25.86
CA ALA A 164 -6.95 -28.63 -25.11
C ALA A 164 -7.46 -27.18 -25.03
N ALA A 165 -7.29 -26.52 -23.87
CA ALA A 165 -7.38 -25.06 -23.74
C ALA A 165 -6.63 -24.48 -22.50
N PRO A 166 -5.31 -24.22 -22.57
CA PRO A 166 -4.56 -23.53 -21.52
C PRO A 166 -4.37 -22.03 -21.84
N THR A 167 -5.40 -21.18 -21.70
CA THR A 167 -5.33 -19.79 -22.23
C THR A 167 -5.64 -18.64 -21.26
N SER A 168 -6.28 -18.86 -20.10
CA SER A 168 -6.61 -17.78 -19.15
C SER A 168 -5.66 -17.68 -17.94
N ALA A 169 -5.23 -18.79 -17.36
CA ALA A 169 -4.35 -18.78 -16.19
C ALA A 169 -2.89 -18.45 -16.53
N GLU A 170 -2.40 -18.93 -17.68
CA GLU A 170 -1.00 -18.78 -18.08
C GLU A 170 -0.66 -17.37 -18.62
N SER A 171 -1.62 -16.72 -19.29
CA SER A 171 -1.50 -15.32 -19.72
C SER A 171 -1.38 -14.38 -18.51
N LEU A 172 -2.13 -14.66 -17.44
CA LEU A 172 -2.08 -13.92 -16.18
C LEU A 172 -0.73 -14.09 -15.45
N ALA A 173 -0.12 -15.28 -15.50
CA ALA A 173 1.23 -15.50 -14.98
C ALA A 173 2.29 -14.71 -15.76
N LYS A 174 2.16 -14.62 -17.09
CA LYS A 174 3.07 -13.82 -17.95
C LYS A 174 2.97 -12.31 -17.70
N GLN A 175 1.81 -11.79 -17.31
CA GLN A 175 1.62 -10.38 -16.93
C GLN A 175 2.33 -10.02 -15.60
N HIS A 176 2.42 -10.99 -14.69
CA HIS A 176 2.94 -10.83 -13.33
C HIS A 176 4.20 -11.67 -13.09
N PRO A 177 5.36 -11.31 -13.70
CA PRO A 177 6.59 -12.06 -13.52
C PRO A 177 7.03 -12.05 -12.05
N LEU A 178 7.69 -13.14 -11.64
CA LEU A 178 8.29 -13.26 -10.31
C LEU A 178 9.28 -12.11 -10.09
N HIS A 179 9.42 -11.67 -8.84
CA HIS A 179 10.24 -10.53 -8.43
C HIS A 179 9.79 -9.15 -8.92
N ALA A 180 8.72 -9.04 -9.71
CA ALA A 180 8.13 -7.74 -10.04
C ALA A 180 7.73 -6.96 -8.78
N THR A 181 7.92 -5.64 -8.85
CA THR A 181 7.61 -4.71 -7.76
C THR A 181 6.20 -4.13 -7.93
N TYR A 182 5.49 -3.96 -6.81
CA TYR A 182 4.13 -3.43 -6.74
C TYR A 182 4.01 -2.41 -5.60
N SER A 183 3.12 -1.44 -5.76
CA SER A 183 2.59 -0.63 -4.67
C SER A 183 1.15 -1.07 -4.41
N LEU A 184 0.76 -1.15 -3.15
CA LEU A 184 -0.63 -1.41 -2.79
C LEU A 184 -1.44 -0.14 -2.96
N HIS A 185 -2.71 -0.28 -3.33
CA HIS A 185 -3.63 0.85 -3.34
C HIS A 185 -3.80 1.44 -1.92
N ARG A 186 -4.15 2.73 -1.84
CA ARG A 186 -4.15 3.56 -0.64
C ARG A 186 -4.81 2.89 0.57
N GLU A 187 -5.98 2.28 0.37
CA GLU A 187 -6.77 1.68 1.46
C GLU A 187 -6.12 0.42 2.04
N PHE A 188 -5.56 -0.44 1.19
CA PHE A 188 -4.83 -1.63 1.60
C PHE A 188 -3.53 -1.25 2.34
N TYR A 189 -2.78 -0.28 1.82
CA TYR A 189 -1.59 0.22 2.49
C TYR A 189 -1.92 0.89 3.84
N ALA A 190 -2.97 1.70 3.91
CA ALA A 190 -3.43 2.32 5.16
C ALA A 190 -3.89 1.28 6.19
N ALA A 191 -4.46 0.14 5.77
CA ALA A 191 -4.74 -0.99 6.66
C ALA A 191 -3.44 -1.61 7.22
N ARG A 192 -2.42 -1.83 6.38
CA ARG A 192 -1.10 -2.34 6.82
C ARG A 192 -0.39 -1.40 7.78
N VAL A 193 -0.37 -0.10 7.48
CA VAL A 193 0.20 0.92 8.39
C VAL A 193 -0.51 0.93 9.75
N ARG A 194 -1.85 0.79 9.77
CA ARG A 194 -2.62 0.66 11.03
C ARG A 194 -2.27 -0.62 11.79
N GLU A 195 -2.10 -1.75 11.11
CA GLU A 195 -1.69 -3.02 11.73
C GLU A 195 -0.28 -2.93 12.33
N TRP A 196 0.67 -2.33 11.60
CA TRP A 196 2.03 -2.07 12.09
C TRP A 196 2.03 -1.13 13.29
N ASN A 197 1.28 -0.02 13.24
CA ASN A 197 1.12 0.90 14.38
C ASN A 197 0.56 0.16 15.61
N LYS A 198 -0.47 -0.68 15.44
CA LYS A 198 -1.03 -1.51 16.53
C LYS A 198 0.02 -2.47 17.12
N LYS A 199 0.85 -3.11 16.28
CA LYS A 199 1.94 -3.98 16.73
C LYS A 199 3.01 -3.19 17.51
N MET A 200 3.39 -1.99 17.05
CA MET A 200 4.35 -1.14 17.75
C MET A 200 3.81 -0.61 19.09
N VAL A 201 2.54 -0.21 19.15
CA VAL A 201 1.88 0.19 20.41
C VAL A 201 1.79 -0.99 21.38
N LYS A 202 1.37 -2.18 20.91
CA LYS A 202 1.34 -3.39 21.74
C LYS A 202 2.73 -3.76 22.28
N LYS A 203 3.78 -3.66 21.44
CA LYS A 203 5.17 -3.91 21.86
C LYS A 203 5.62 -2.92 22.94
N LYS A 204 5.41 -1.61 22.74
CA LYS A 204 5.70 -0.58 23.76
C LYS A 204 4.90 -0.81 25.05
N ALA A 205 3.63 -1.20 24.95
CA ALA A 205 2.80 -1.50 26.11
C ALA A 205 3.29 -2.74 26.90
N SER A 206 3.86 -3.74 26.23
CA SER A 206 4.52 -4.88 26.91
C SER A 206 5.92 -4.56 27.47
N GLU A 207 6.60 -3.56 26.92
CA GLU A 207 7.88 -3.05 27.45
C GLU A 207 7.67 -2.15 28.68
N LEU A 208 6.53 -1.45 28.76
CA LEU A 208 6.06 -0.76 29.95
C LEU A 208 5.53 -1.77 30.97
N ASN A 209 6.43 -2.31 31.79
CA ASN A 209 6.10 -3.17 32.93
C ASN A 209 5.36 -2.36 34.01
N MET A 210 4.06 -2.15 33.83
CA MET A 210 3.20 -1.57 34.86
C MET A 210 2.95 -2.60 35.95
N PRO A 211 3.12 -2.25 37.24
CA PRO A 211 2.81 -3.15 38.33
C PRO A 211 1.33 -3.54 38.29
N PRO A 212 0.97 -4.78 38.67
CA PRO A 212 -0.42 -5.21 38.70
C PRO A 212 -1.23 -4.28 39.61
N ALA A 213 -2.36 -3.78 39.12
CA ALA A 213 -3.23 -2.90 39.89
C ALA A 213 -3.63 -3.58 41.21
N PRO A 214 -3.52 -2.89 42.37
CA PRO A 214 -3.81 -3.48 43.66
C PRO A 214 -5.29 -3.88 43.72
N LYS A 215 -5.55 -5.18 43.92
CA LYS A 215 -6.92 -5.75 43.93
C LYS A 215 -7.71 -5.44 45.20
N ASN A 216 -7.14 -4.67 46.12
CA ASN A 216 -7.68 -4.37 47.45
C ASN A 216 -8.17 -2.92 47.49
N ALA A 217 -9.18 -2.60 46.66
CA ALA A 217 -9.86 -1.31 46.69
C ALA A 217 -11.20 -1.45 47.41
N LEU A 218 -11.12 -1.35 48.75
CA LEU A 218 -12.20 -1.29 49.75
C LEU A 218 -12.92 -2.62 50.11
N PRO A 219 -13.21 -2.83 51.41
CA PRO A 219 -14.13 -3.85 51.91
C PRO A 219 -15.61 -3.43 51.82
#